data_AF-A0AAD2CKK2-F1
#
_entry.id   AF-A0AAD2CKK2-F1
#
_cell.length_a   1.000
_cell.length_b   1.000
_cell.length_c   1.000
_cell.angle_alpha   90.00
_cell.angle_beta   90.00
_cell.angle_gamma   90.00
#
_symmetry.space_group_name_H-M   'P 1'
#
loop_
_entity.id
_entity.type
_entity.pdbx_description
1 polymer ?
#
loop_
_entity_poly.entity_id
_entity_poly.type
_entity_poly.pdbx_seq_one_letter_code
_entity_poly.pdbx_strand_id
1 'polypeptide(L)'
;MNYASRGEHDPTAEQNNQHIKALFRVQYHRMPYKAIPRIITEAIAKRVAQTSNFYPAKGGILAYYSPHLILLQRQVDYSKEFVAELGSYVHGYGHDTRSDHQSHTIEAIYLGPADKMQQGHKLYEM
;
A
#
# COMPACT_ATOMS: atom_id res chain seq x y z
N MET A 1 -10.24 15.04 26.18
CA MET A 1 -9.17 15.12 25.16
C MET A 1 -8.76 16.58 25.05
N ASN A 2 -7.48 16.88 25.26
CA ASN A 2 -6.93 18.22 24.99
C ASN A 2 -6.53 18.27 23.52
N TYR A 3 -7.16 19.15 22.75
CA TYR A 3 -6.83 19.37 21.35
C TYR A 3 -5.95 20.61 21.24
N ALA A 4 -4.96 20.57 20.35
CA ALA A 4 -4.16 21.73 20.03
C ALA A 4 -5.06 22.83 19.42
N SER A 5 -4.82 24.08 19.83
CA SER A 5 -5.50 25.24 19.28
C SER A 5 -5.17 25.42 17.79
N ARG A 6 -5.98 26.18 17.05
CA ARG A 6 -5.72 26.43 15.63
C ARG A 6 -4.35 27.09 15.44
N GLY A 7 -3.44 26.39 14.76
CA GLY A 7 -2.06 26.85 14.50
C GLY A 7 -1.05 26.43 15.58
N GLU A 8 -1.51 25.79 16.65
CA GLU A 8 -0.64 25.21 17.68
C GLU A 8 -0.03 23.89 17.17
N HIS A 9 1.22 23.68 17.53
CA HIS A 9 1.98 22.50 17.12
C HIS A 9 1.49 21.25 17.86
N ASP A 10 1.07 20.22 17.13
CA ASP A 10 0.78 18.89 17.69
C ASP A 10 1.95 17.93 17.42
N PRO A 11 2.74 17.58 18.45
CA PRO A 11 3.90 16.69 18.30
C PRO A 11 3.50 15.29 17.83
N THR A 12 2.28 14.83 18.14
CA THR A 12 1.81 13.49 17.75
C THR A 12 1.59 13.41 16.23
N ALA A 13 0.94 14.44 15.68
CA ALA A 13 0.72 14.55 14.24
C ALA A 13 2.04 14.71 13.49
N GLU A 14 3.00 15.48 14.04
CA GLU A 14 4.33 15.60 13.45
C GLU A 14 5.06 14.26 13.41
N GLN A 15 5.11 13.54 14.53
CA GLN A 15 5.78 12.24 14.61
C GLN A 15 5.20 11.24 13.59
N ASN A 16 3.88 11.20 13.44
CA ASN A 16 3.24 10.35 12.43
C ASN A 16 3.65 10.75 11.00
N ASN A 17 3.66 12.05 10.70
CA ASN A 17 4.10 12.55 9.39
C ASN A 17 5.56 12.22 9.11
N GLN A 18 6.44 12.32 10.11
CA GLN A 18 7.84 11.95 9.99
C GLN A 18 7.99 10.44 9.74
N HIS A 19 7.23 9.60 10.44
CA HIS A 19 7.21 8.15 10.25
C HIS A 19 6.80 7.75 8.82
N ILE A 20 5.70 8.32 8.31
CA ILE A 20 5.22 8.06 6.94
C ILE A 20 6.26 8.51 5.90
N LYS A 21 6.86 9.70 6.08
CA LYS A 21 7.90 10.20 5.17
C LYS A 21 9.14 9.29 5.15
N ALA A 22 9.53 8.76 6.30
CA ALA A 22 10.66 7.84 6.41
C ALA A 22 10.39 6.53 5.64
N LEU A 23 9.22 5.92 5.85
CA LEU A 23 8.81 4.70 5.15
C LEU A 23 8.68 4.92 3.63
N PHE A 24 8.09 6.04 3.21
CA PHE A 24 8.02 6.43 1.80
C PHE A 24 9.40 6.51 1.16
N ARG A 25 10.36 7.14 1.84
CA ARG A 25 11.74 7.28 1.37
C ARG A 25 12.44 5.93 1.24
N VAL A 26 12.23 5.02 2.21
CA VAL A 26 12.76 3.65 2.13
C VAL A 26 12.22 2.95 0.89
N GLN A 27 10.90 2.95 0.68
CA GLN A 27 10.32 2.26 -0.48
C GLN A 27 10.78 2.88 -1.80
N TYR A 28 10.86 4.21 -1.88
CA TYR A 28 11.31 4.93 -3.07
C TYR A 28 12.75 4.54 -3.44
N HIS A 29 13.68 4.51 -2.48
CA HIS A 29 15.08 4.18 -2.75
C HIS A 29 15.36 2.69 -2.96
N ARG A 30 14.42 1.80 -2.60
CA ARG A 30 14.55 0.35 -2.86
C ARG A 30 14.29 -0.02 -4.32
N MET A 31 13.62 0.84 -5.09
CA MET A 31 13.26 0.55 -6.47
C MET A 31 14.47 0.64 -7.41
N PRO A 32 14.65 -0.31 -8.36
CA PRO A 32 15.77 -0.30 -9.31
C PRO A 32 15.55 0.63 -10.51
N TYR A 33 14.65 1.64 -10.40
CA TYR A 33 14.28 2.50 -11.52
C TYR A 33 14.97 3.85 -11.45
N LYS A 34 15.47 4.33 -12.60
CA LYS A 34 16.11 5.66 -12.71
C LYS A 34 15.11 6.81 -12.55
N ALA A 35 13.88 6.61 -13.01
CA ALA A 35 12.79 7.57 -12.88
C ALA A 35 11.52 6.82 -12.49
N ILE A 36 10.79 7.36 -11.52
CA ILE A 36 9.58 6.75 -10.99
C ILE A 36 8.38 7.61 -11.45
N PRO A 37 7.46 7.06 -12.26
CA PRO A 37 6.25 7.75 -12.68
C PRO A 37 5.40 8.25 -11.50
N ARG A 38 4.58 9.28 -11.74
CA ARG A 38 3.70 9.86 -10.71
C ARG A 38 2.76 8.82 -10.11
N ILE A 39 2.20 7.93 -10.93
CA ILE A 39 1.26 6.88 -10.50
C ILE A 39 1.91 5.93 -9.48
N ILE A 40 3.16 5.53 -9.72
CA ILE A 40 3.91 4.66 -8.79
C ILE A 40 4.19 5.42 -7.49
N THR A 41 4.58 6.68 -7.58
CA THR A 41 4.80 7.57 -6.41
C THR A 41 3.56 7.67 -5.54
N GLU A 42 2.38 7.88 -6.14
CA GLU A 42 1.10 7.89 -5.43
C GLU A 42 0.77 6.52 -4.80
N ALA A 43 1.09 5.43 -5.49
CA ALA A 43 0.90 4.08 -4.99
C ALA A 43 1.79 3.80 -3.76
N ILE A 44 3.05 4.25 -3.75
CA ILE A 44 3.94 4.16 -2.59
C ILE A 44 3.33 4.86 -1.38
N ALA A 45 2.85 6.10 -1.55
CA ALA A 45 2.26 6.87 -0.46
C ALA A 45 1.04 6.17 0.14
N LYS A 46 0.15 5.66 -0.71
CA LYS A 46 -1.03 4.86 -0.28
C LYS A 46 -0.59 3.60 0.45
N ARG A 47 0.39 2.87 -0.10
CA ARG A 47 0.85 1.60 0.47
C ARG A 47 1.46 1.79 1.86
N VAL A 48 2.33 2.78 2.01
CA VAL A 48 2.96 3.11 3.30
C VAL A 48 1.90 3.41 4.35
N ALA A 49 0.95 4.30 4.04
CA ALA A 49 -0.13 4.67 4.96
C ALA A 49 -1.05 3.49 5.32
N GLN A 50 -1.28 2.55 4.40
CA GLN A 50 -2.05 1.34 4.70
C GLN A 50 -1.26 0.39 5.60
N THR A 51 -0.02 0.05 5.21
CA THR A 51 0.80 -0.95 5.91
C THR A 51 1.20 -0.54 7.32
N SER A 52 1.35 0.77 7.60
CA SER A 52 1.64 1.26 8.95
C SER A 52 0.52 0.96 9.94
N ASN A 53 -0.70 0.67 9.46
CA ASN A 53 -1.88 0.36 10.27
C ASN A 53 -2.19 -1.14 10.38
N PHE A 54 -1.38 -2.02 9.79
CA PHE A 54 -1.63 -3.47 9.79
C PHE A 54 -1.22 -4.17 11.08
N TYR A 55 -0.28 -3.59 11.83
CA TYR A 55 0.22 -4.16 13.07
C TYR A 55 -0.48 -3.55 14.29
N PRO A 56 -0.69 -4.31 15.38
CA PRO A 56 -1.14 -3.76 16.65
C PRO A 56 -0.20 -2.65 17.13
N ALA A 57 -0.77 -1.50 17.47
CA ALA A 57 0.01 -0.38 17.98
C ALA A 57 0.55 -0.71 19.38
N LYS A 58 1.84 -0.43 19.62
CA LYS A 58 2.43 -0.59 20.96
C LYS A 58 1.75 0.36 21.93
N GLY A 59 1.10 -0.19 22.97
CA GLY A 59 0.29 0.60 23.91
C GLY A 59 -1.06 1.06 23.34
N GLY A 60 -1.54 0.43 22.26
CA GLY A 60 -2.87 0.68 21.71
C GLY A 60 -4.00 0.16 22.62
N ILE A 61 -5.23 0.51 22.28
CA ILE A 61 -6.45 0.16 23.04
C ILE A 61 -6.59 -1.36 23.20
N LEU A 62 -6.19 -2.11 22.16
CA LEU A 62 -6.24 -3.57 22.14
C LEU A 62 -4.87 -4.12 21.76
N ALA A 63 -4.33 -5.01 22.59
CA ALA A 63 -3.01 -5.60 22.39
C ALA A 63 -2.92 -6.48 21.13
N TYR A 64 -4.04 -7.04 20.68
CA TYR A 64 -4.08 -8.05 19.62
C TYR A 64 -4.62 -7.52 18.28
N TYR A 65 -5.32 -6.39 18.28
CA TYR A 65 -6.03 -5.89 17.11
C TYR A 65 -5.32 -4.69 16.51
N SER A 66 -5.12 -4.73 15.19
CA SER A 66 -4.52 -3.63 14.46
C SER A 66 -5.49 -2.47 14.27
N PRO A 67 -5.00 -1.22 14.14
CA PRO A 67 -5.84 -0.07 13.81
C PRO A 67 -6.70 -0.30 12.57
N HIS A 68 -6.15 -0.97 11.54
CA HIS A 68 -6.89 -1.36 10.34
C HIS A 68 -8.12 -2.22 10.69
N LEU A 69 -7.95 -3.23 11.54
CA LEU A 69 -9.03 -4.14 11.91
C LEU A 69 -10.09 -3.43 12.76
N ILE A 70 -9.69 -2.56 13.69
CA ILE A 70 -10.63 -1.83 14.55
C ILE A 70 -11.50 -0.89 13.71
N LEU A 71 -10.92 -0.18 12.74
CA LEU A 71 -11.64 0.81 11.93
C LEU A 71 -12.48 0.18 10.81
N LEU A 72 -11.93 -0.78 10.07
CA LEU A 72 -12.58 -1.36 8.89
C LEU A 72 -13.37 -2.64 9.23
N GLN A 73 -13.26 -3.13 10.46
CA GLN A 73 -13.88 -4.38 10.91
C GLN A 73 -13.56 -5.58 10.01
N ARG A 74 -12.39 -5.55 9.37
CA ARG A 74 -11.92 -6.55 8.42
C ARG A 74 -10.49 -6.96 8.77
N GLN A 75 -10.23 -8.27 8.77
CA GLN A 75 -8.87 -8.77 8.91
C GLN A 75 -8.04 -8.46 7.67
N VAL A 76 -6.75 -8.20 7.90
CA VAL A 76 -5.77 -8.05 6.82
C VAL A 76 -5.52 -9.43 6.23
N ASP A 77 -5.86 -9.60 4.96
CA ASP A 77 -5.54 -10.81 4.20
C ASP A 77 -4.11 -10.70 3.68
N TYR A 78 -3.14 -11.23 4.42
CA TYR A 78 -1.72 -11.15 4.06
C TYR A 78 -1.42 -11.82 2.72
N SER A 79 -2.15 -12.88 2.36
CA SER A 79 -1.98 -13.59 1.10
C SER A 79 -2.37 -12.71 -0.08
N LYS A 80 -3.42 -11.88 0.05
CA LYS A 80 -3.80 -10.88 -0.96
C LYS A 80 -2.93 -9.63 -0.90
N GLU A 81 -2.61 -9.17 0.29
CA GLU A 81 -1.94 -7.88 0.50
C GLU A 81 -0.46 -7.93 0.10
N PHE A 82 0.22 -9.07 0.26
CA PHE A 82 1.68 -9.20 0.08
C PHE A 82 2.07 -10.24 -0.98
N VAL A 83 1.33 -10.31 -2.09
CA VAL A 83 1.67 -11.20 -3.23
C VAL A 83 3.02 -10.83 -3.85
N ALA A 84 3.30 -9.53 -3.98
CA ALA A 84 4.54 -9.00 -4.51
C ALA A 84 4.88 -7.66 -3.86
N GLU A 85 6.15 -7.27 -3.94
CA GLU A 85 6.57 -5.94 -3.52
C GLU A 85 6.11 -4.87 -4.54
N LEU A 86 5.66 -3.72 -4.05
CA LEU A 86 5.29 -2.59 -4.90
C LEU A 86 6.52 -2.13 -5.67
N GLY A 87 6.40 -2.07 -7.00
CA GLY A 87 7.50 -1.77 -7.90
C GLY A 87 8.15 -3.01 -8.52
N SER A 88 7.78 -4.23 -8.13
CA SER A 88 8.28 -5.43 -8.80
C SER A 88 7.71 -5.57 -10.21
N TYR A 89 8.54 -6.05 -11.13
CA TYR A 89 8.08 -6.49 -12.45
C TYR A 89 7.34 -7.82 -12.31
N VAL A 90 6.11 -7.89 -12.82
CA VAL A 90 5.24 -9.05 -12.68
C VAL A 90 4.49 -9.36 -13.97
N HIS A 91 4.17 -10.64 -14.13
CA HIS A 91 3.30 -11.17 -15.16
C HIS A 91 1.88 -11.30 -14.60
N GLY A 92 1.00 -10.37 -14.97
CA GLY A 92 -0.38 -10.34 -14.53
C GLY A 92 -1.30 -11.12 -15.45
N TYR A 93 -2.19 -11.94 -14.88
CA TYR A 93 -3.27 -12.59 -15.61
C TYR A 93 -4.60 -11.90 -15.28
N GLY A 94 -5.29 -11.39 -16.30
CA GLY A 94 -6.44 -10.48 -16.14
C GLY A 94 -7.46 -10.52 -17.28
N HIS A 95 -7.69 -11.71 -17.83
CA HIS A 95 -8.82 -12.17 -18.66
C HIS A 95 -9.21 -11.39 -19.95
N ASP A 96 -8.96 -12.03 -21.10
CA ASP A 96 -9.89 -12.21 -22.22
C ASP A 96 -9.79 -13.68 -22.68
N THR A 97 -10.87 -14.47 -22.57
CA THR A 97 -10.91 -15.87 -23.06
C THR A 97 -11.27 -15.89 -24.54
N ARG A 98 -10.47 -15.22 -25.36
CA ARG A 98 -10.51 -15.42 -26.81
C ARG A 98 -9.64 -16.63 -27.14
N SER A 99 -10.21 -17.57 -27.88
CA SER A 99 -9.50 -18.75 -28.41
C SER A 99 -8.54 -18.32 -29.53
N ASP A 100 -7.54 -17.53 -29.18
CA ASP A 100 -6.43 -17.09 -30.02
C ASP A 100 -5.13 -17.63 -29.38
N HIS A 101 -4.11 -17.89 -30.18
CA HIS A 101 -2.79 -18.37 -29.75
C HIS A 101 -1.88 -17.25 -29.18
N GLN A 102 -2.41 -16.07 -28.87
CA GLN A 102 -1.64 -14.95 -28.31
C GLN A 102 -1.40 -15.09 -26.80
N SER A 103 -0.30 -14.50 -26.31
CA SER A 103 0.03 -14.47 -24.88
C SER A 103 -0.98 -13.64 -24.08
N HIS A 104 -1.68 -14.27 -23.14
CA HIS A 104 -2.75 -13.65 -22.32
C HIS A 104 -2.24 -13.02 -21.01
N THR A 105 -0.99 -12.56 -21.00
CA THR A 105 -0.31 -12.08 -19.79
C THR A 105 0.15 -10.65 -20.01
N ILE A 106 -0.17 -9.79 -19.04
CA ILE A 106 0.25 -8.40 -19.06
C ILE A 106 1.55 -8.30 -18.29
N GLU A 107 2.60 -7.84 -18.97
CA GLU A 107 3.88 -7.52 -18.38
C GLU A 107 3.84 -6.10 -17.80
N ALA A 108 3.91 -5.98 -16.49
CA ALA A 108 3.68 -4.70 -15.84
C ALA A 108 4.39 -4.57 -14.49
N ILE A 109 4.47 -3.35 -13.99
CA ILE A 109 4.92 -3.06 -12.64
C ILE A 109 3.77 -3.23 -11.65
N TYR A 110 4.01 -3.97 -10.57
CA TYR A 110 3.04 -4.18 -9.52
C TYR A 110 2.79 -2.92 -8.68
N LEU A 111 1.54 -2.49 -8.56
CA LEU A 111 1.13 -1.34 -7.75
C LEU A 111 0.51 -1.71 -6.40
N GLY A 112 0.08 -2.96 -6.23
CA GLY A 112 -0.60 -3.42 -5.01
C GLY A 112 -1.97 -4.06 -5.27
N PRO A 113 -2.65 -4.51 -4.22
CA PRO A 113 -3.99 -5.08 -4.32
C PRO A 113 -5.05 -4.03 -4.68
N ALA A 114 -6.13 -4.48 -5.31
CA ALA A 114 -7.31 -3.66 -5.53
C ALA A 114 -8.15 -3.55 -4.26
N ASP A 115 -8.69 -2.35 -4.01
CA ASP A 115 -9.52 -2.05 -2.84
C ASP A 115 -10.92 -2.68 -2.92
N LYS A 116 -11.28 -3.29 -4.07
CA LYS A 116 -12.56 -3.98 -4.27
C LYS A 116 -12.56 -5.35 -3.59
N MET A 117 -13.77 -5.84 -3.27
CA MET A 117 -13.96 -7.20 -2.72
C MET A 117 -13.43 -8.30 -3.66
N GLN A 118 -13.51 -8.09 -4.98
CA GLN A 118 -12.95 -9.01 -5.96
C GLN A 118 -11.41 -9.05 -5.85
N GLN A 119 -10.82 -10.25 -5.94
CA GLN A 119 -9.38 -10.53 -5.82
C GLN A 119 -8.57 -10.03 -7.03
N GLY A 120 -8.61 -8.71 -7.27
CA GLY A 120 -7.81 -8.07 -8.31
C GLY A 120 -6.52 -7.45 -7.76
N HIS A 121 -5.54 -7.30 -8.64
CA HIS A 121 -4.31 -6.54 -8.40
C HIS A 121 -4.20 -5.39 -9.40
N LYS A 122 -3.63 -4.28 -8.97
CA LYS A 122 -3.36 -3.11 -9.79
C LYS A 122 -1.97 -3.25 -10.39
N LEU A 123 -1.90 -3.08 -11.70
CA LEU A 123 -0.69 -3.17 -12.49
C LEU A 123 -0.50 -1.87 -13.27
N TYR A 124 0.76 -1.49 -13.49
CA TYR A 124 1.16 -0.38 -14.31
C TYR A 124 1.92 -0.90 -15.52
N GLU A 125 1.25 -0.91 -16.66
CA GLU A 125 1.86 -1.18 -17.96
C GLU A 125 2.73 0.02 -18.36
N MET A 126 3.96 -0.25 -18.81
CA MET A 126 4.94 0.78 -19.19
C MET A 126 4.84 1.16 -20.66
#